data_AF-A0A967Q5Q5-F1
#
_entry.id   AF-A0A967Q5Q5-F1
#
_cell.length_a   1.000
_cell.length_b   1.000
_cell.length_c   1.000
_cell.angle_alpha   90.00
_cell.angle_beta   90.00
_cell.angle_gamma   90.00
#
_symmetry.space_group_name_H-M   'P 1'
#
loop_
_entity.id
_entity.type
_entity.pdbx_description
1 polymer ?
#
loop_
_entity_poly.entity_id
_entity_poly.type
_entity_poly.pdbx_seq_one_letter_code
_entity_poly.pdbx_strand_id
1 'polypeptide(L)'
;FDADHLATNYACELPFGDGSDGTFNPDDWMEPKERRKVDDFILYGMAAADQAVKDAGWVDIDEEAKLRTGVMIGSGIGGLNSIADTANLIKERGVRRVSPFFIPGALINLISGQVSIRYGFKGPNHAVVT
;
A
#
# COMPACT_ATOMS: atom_id res chain seq x y z
N PHE A 1 -16.68 -8.64 5.57
CA PHE A 1 -17.59 -8.37 4.44
C PHE A 1 -18.92 -9.10 4.61
N ASP A 2 -20.01 -8.57 4.06
CA ASP A 2 -21.26 -9.32 3.86
C ASP A 2 -21.30 -9.82 2.41
N ALA A 3 -21.36 -11.14 2.23
CA ALA A 3 -21.43 -11.80 0.93
C ALA A 3 -22.63 -12.75 0.80
N ASP A 4 -23.67 -12.60 1.64
CA ASP A 4 -24.85 -13.47 1.62
C ASP A 4 -25.60 -13.40 0.28
N HIS A 5 -25.39 -12.31 -0.47
CA HIS A 5 -25.99 -12.04 -1.77
C HIS A 5 -25.10 -12.42 -2.96
N LEU A 6 -23.91 -13.01 -2.73
CA LEU A 6 -22.93 -13.35 -3.76
C LEU A 6 -22.76 -14.87 -3.90
N ALA A 7 -22.40 -15.33 -5.10
CA ALA A 7 -22.11 -16.75 -5.34
C ALA A 7 -20.84 -17.22 -4.62
N THR A 8 -19.87 -16.32 -4.43
CA THR A 8 -18.62 -16.56 -3.71
C THR A 8 -18.68 -15.86 -2.36
N ASN A 9 -18.54 -16.61 -1.28
CA ASN A 9 -18.73 -16.15 0.09
C ASN A 9 -17.49 -16.37 0.99
N TYR A 10 -16.33 -16.61 0.41
CA TYR A 10 -15.07 -16.79 1.13
C TYR A 10 -14.05 -15.76 0.65
N ALA A 11 -13.32 -15.18 1.61
CA ALA A 11 -12.23 -14.25 1.39
C ALA A 11 -11.29 -14.28 2.61
N CYS A 12 -10.05 -13.82 2.42
CA CYS A 12 -9.12 -13.57 3.53
C CYS A 12 -9.10 -12.08 3.81
N GLU A 13 -9.80 -11.64 4.86
CA GLU A 13 -9.77 -10.26 5.30
C GLU A 13 -8.71 -10.04 6.39
N LEU A 14 -8.07 -8.88 6.36
CA LEU A 14 -7.27 -8.35 7.45
C LEU A 14 -8.17 -7.42 8.28
N PRO A 15 -8.67 -7.85 9.46
CA PRO A 15 -9.56 -7.02 10.26
C PRO A 15 -8.80 -5.84 10.85
N PHE A 16 -9.30 -4.61 10.68
CA PHE A 16 -8.65 -3.43 11.27
C PHE A 16 -8.99 -3.32 12.75
N GLY A 17 -8.00 -2.97 13.56
CA GLY A 17 -8.15 -2.81 15.00
C GLY A 17 -6.93 -2.15 15.63
N ASP A 18 -6.67 -2.45 16.89
CA ASP A 18 -5.56 -1.88 17.67
C ASP A 18 -4.34 -2.80 17.75
N GLY A 19 -4.34 -3.91 17.01
CA GLY A 19 -3.26 -4.91 17.03
C GLY A 19 -3.52 -6.07 17.98
N SER A 20 -4.57 -6.00 18.81
CA SER A 20 -5.01 -7.12 19.65
C SER A 20 -5.86 -8.12 18.87
N ASP A 21 -5.93 -9.35 19.37
CA ASP A 21 -6.80 -10.42 18.84
C ASP A 21 -6.68 -10.68 17.34
N GLY A 22 -5.47 -10.53 16.79
CA GLY A 22 -5.18 -10.75 15.37
C GLY A 22 -5.64 -9.63 14.44
N THR A 23 -6.00 -8.47 14.99
CA THR A 23 -6.33 -7.28 14.18
C THR A 23 -5.08 -6.57 13.66
N PHE A 24 -5.22 -5.92 12.52
CA PHE A 24 -4.21 -5.07 11.91
C PHE A 24 -4.38 -3.63 12.39
N ASN A 25 -3.40 -3.12 13.14
CA ASN A 25 -3.34 -1.70 13.46
C ASN A 25 -2.64 -0.93 12.34
N PRO A 26 -3.36 -0.11 11.56
CA PRO A 26 -2.77 0.62 10.45
C PRO A 26 -1.83 1.75 10.91
N ASP A 27 -2.04 2.28 12.12
CA ASP A 27 -1.30 3.44 12.62
C ASP A 27 0.13 3.09 13.06
N ASP A 28 0.44 1.80 13.24
CA ASP A 28 1.79 1.30 13.47
C ASP A 28 2.68 1.42 12.21
N TRP A 29 2.08 1.52 11.03
CA TRP A 29 2.79 1.42 9.74
C TRP A 29 2.72 2.70 8.91
N MET A 30 1.71 3.54 9.13
CA MET A 30 1.51 4.78 8.39
C MET A 30 0.70 5.79 9.18
N GLU A 31 1.21 7.02 9.27
CA GLU A 31 0.51 8.13 9.89
C GLU A 31 -0.90 8.31 9.31
N PRO A 32 -1.93 8.60 10.14
CA PRO A 32 -3.32 8.71 9.67
C PRO A 32 -3.53 9.68 8.50
N LYS A 33 -2.71 10.74 8.43
CA LYS A 33 -2.74 11.73 7.35
C LYS A 33 -2.21 11.18 6.03
N GLU A 34 -1.22 10.29 6.08
CA GLU A 34 -0.67 9.64 4.88
C GLU A 34 -1.54 8.49 4.42
N ARG A 35 -2.10 7.72 5.37
CA ARG A 35 -3.04 6.64 5.11
C ARG A 35 -4.25 7.08 4.28
N ARG A 36 -4.79 8.27 4.53
CA ARG A 36 -5.91 8.86 3.75
C ARG A 36 -5.58 9.15 2.28
N LYS A 37 -4.31 9.06 1.87
CA LYS A 37 -3.86 9.37 0.51
C LYS A 37 -3.56 8.11 -0.30
N VAL A 38 -3.60 6.93 0.31
CA VAL A 38 -3.22 5.66 -0.33
C VAL A 38 -4.31 4.63 -0.15
N ASP A 39 -4.36 3.66 -1.06
CA ASP A 39 -5.24 2.49 -0.94
C ASP A 39 -4.60 1.43 -0.01
N ASP A 40 -5.42 0.55 0.56
CA ASP A 40 -5.02 -0.39 1.61
C ASP A 40 -3.91 -1.36 1.14
N PHE A 41 -3.86 -1.70 -0.14
CA PHE A 41 -2.80 -2.57 -0.66
C PHE A 41 -1.40 -1.95 -0.47
N ILE A 42 -1.28 -0.62 -0.52
CA ILE A 42 -0.02 0.08 -0.25
C ILE A 42 0.32 -0.02 1.23
N LEU A 43 -0.68 0.18 2.09
CA LEU A 43 -0.51 0.08 3.54
C LEU A 43 -0.03 -1.31 3.97
N TYR A 44 -0.65 -2.37 3.45
CA TYR A 44 -0.24 -3.74 3.72
C TYR A 44 1.17 -4.03 3.18
N GLY A 45 1.46 -3.57 1.96
CA GLY A 45 2.80 -3.71 1.37
C GLY A 45 3.88 -3.02 2.20
N MET A 46 3.59 -1.83 2.73
CA MET A 46 4.49 -1.10 3.62
C MET A 46 4.68 -1.80 4.96
N ALA A 47 3.61 -2.33 5.55
CA ALA A 47 3.69 -3.07 6.81
C ALA A 47 4.56 -4.32 6.66
N ALA A 48 4.30 -5.13 5.63
CA ALA A 48 5.06 -6.35 5.36
C ALA A 48 6.53 -6.07 5.04
N ALA A 49 6.81 -5.04 4.22
CA ALA A 49 8.18 -4.65 3.90
C ALA A 49 8.94 -4.13 5.13
N ASP A 50 8.28 -3.36 6.00
CA ASP A 50 8.87 -2.84 7.23
C ASP A 50 9.28 -3.97 8.19
N GLN A 51 8.38 -4.93 8.37
CA GLN A 51 8.66 -6.15 9.15
C GLN A 51 9.85 -6.92 8.56
N ALA A 52 9.87 -7.15 7.25
CA ALA A 52 10.93 -7.91 6.59
C ALA A 52 12.31 -7.24 6.69
N VAL A 53 12.38 -5.92 6.51
CA VAL A 53 13.66 -5.17 6.61
C VAL A 53 14.19 -5.19 8.03
N LYS A 54 13.32 -5.00 9.02
CA LYS A 54 13.70 -5.03 10.44
C LYS A 54 14.13 -6.43 10.89
N ASP A 55 13.41 -7.46 10.48
CA ASP A 55 13.75 -8.86 10.78
C ASP A 55 15.12 -9.25 10.20
N ALA A 56 15.43 -8.77 8.99
CA ALA A 56 16.74 -8.96 8.37
C ALA A 56 17.87 -8.14 9.05
N GLY A 57 17.55 -7.22 9.96
CA GLY A 57 18.51 -6.28 10.53
C GLY A 57 19.09 -5.32 9.49
N TRP A 58 18.43 -5.13 8.34
CA TRP A 58 18.93 -4.33 7.21
C TRP A 58 18.51 -2.85 7.35
N VAL A 59 18.67 -2.34 8.57
CA VAL A 59 18.33 -0.97 8.98
C VAL A 59 19.61 -0.15 9.17
N ASP A 60 19.54 1.16 8.94
CA ASP A 60 20.66 2.10 9.15
C ASP A 60 21.97 1.75 8.40
N ILE A 61 21.85 1.08 7.26
CA ILE A 61 22.98 0.73 6.39
C ILE A 61 23.63 1.98 5.78
N ASP A 62 24.91 1.85 5.39
CA ASP A 62 25.67 2.94 4.78
C ASP A 62 25.18 3.29 3.35
N GLU A 63 25.72 4.37 2.80
CA GLU A 63 25.30 4.86 1.48
C GLU A 63 25.64 3.88 0.35
N GLU A 64 26.76 3.16 0.44
CA GLU A 64 27.14 2.15 -0.55
C GLU A 64 26.13 1.01 -0.56
N ALA A 65 25.77 0.49 0.61
CA ALA A 65 24.75 -0.53 0.77
C ALA A 65 23.37 -0.04 0.29
N LYS A 66 23.00 1.23 0.53
CA LYS A 66 21.76 1.84 0.00
C LYS A 66 21.72 1.84 -1.52
N LEU A 67 22.81 2.20 -2.18
CA LEU A 67 22.93 2.18 -3.65
C LEU A 67 22.86 0.75 -4.22
N ARG A 68 23.27 -0.24 -3.43
CA ARG A 68 23.24 -1.66 -3.80
C ARG A 68 21.94 -2.37 -3.41
N THR A 69 21.06 -1.73 -2.66
CA THR A 69 19.77 -2.28 -2.22
C THR A 69 18.66 -1.78 -3.15
N GLY A 70 18.01 -2.71 -3.87
CA GLY A 70 16.84 -2.44 -4.70
C GLY A 70 15.53 -2.80 -4.02
N VAL A 71 14.41 -2.41 -4.63
CA VAL A 71 13.06 -2.73 -4.19
C VAL A 71 12.24 -3.24 -5.38
N MET A 72 11.63 -4.42 -5.22
CA MET A 72 10.76 -5.02 -6.23
C MET A 72 9.52 -5.62 -5.57
N ILE A 73 8.44 -4.85 -5.53
CA ILE A 73 7.16 -5.22 -4.92
C ILE A 73 6.04 -4.85 -5.89
N GLY A 74 5.20 -5.83 -6.23
CA GLY A 74 4.07 -5.66 -7.15
C GLY A 74 2.71 -5.72 -6.44
N SER A 75 1.67 -5.33 -7.18
CA SER A 75 0.28 -5.58 -6.81
C SER A 75 -0.47 -6.00 -8.07
N GLY A 76 -1.31 -7.05 -7.97
CA GLY A 76 -2.01 -7.60 -9.14
C GLY A 76 -3.03 -6.63 -9.73
N ILE A 77 -3.81 -5.96 -8.88
CA ILE A 77 -4.91 -5.07 -9.30
C ILE A 77 -4.78 -3.63 -8.79
N GLY A 78 -3.79 -3.34 -7.95
CA GLY A 78 -3.59 -2.00 -7.37
C GLY A 78 -4.79 -1.51 -6.57
N GLY A 79 -5.01 -0.19 -6.59
CA GLY A 79 -6.11 0.46 -5.87
C GLY A 79 -7.44 0.39 -6.62
N LEU A 80 -7.91 -0.82 -6.94
CA LEU A 80 -9.14 -1.02 -7.71
C LEU A 80 -10.36 -0.37 -7.03
N ASN A 81 -10.44 -0.42 -5.70
CA ASN A 81 -11.48 0.25 -4.93
C ASN A 81 -11.43 1.76 -5.13
N SER A 82 -10.26 2.37 -4.93
CA SER A 82 -10.05 3.81 -5.18
C SER A 82 -10.40 4.23 -6.60
N ILE A 83 -10.14 3.39 -7.60
CA ILE A 83 -10.50 3.63 -9.01
C ILE A 83 -12.03 3.63 -9.19
N ALA A 84 -12.72 2.63 -8.64
CA ALA A 84 -14.17 2.52 -8.72
C ALA A 84 -14.88 3.70 -8.02
N ASP A 85 -14.44 4.04 -6.82
CA ASP A 85 -14.99 5.17 -6.05
C ASP A 85 -14.74 6.51 -6.76
N THR A 86 -13.56 6.68 -7.36
CA THR A 86 -13.23 7.89 -8.12
C THR A 86 -14.07 7.99 -9.38
N ALA A 87 -14.35 6.88 -10.07
CA ALA A 87 -15.23 6.88 -11.23
C ALA A 87 -16.66 7.32 -10.87
N ASN A 88 -17.19 6.82 -9.75
CA ASN A 88 -18.49 7.25 -9.22
C ASN A 88 -18.48 8.73 -8.82
N LEU A 89 -17.43 9.19 -8.14
CA LEU A 89 -17.26 10.60 -7.76
C LEU A 89 -17.26 11.52 -8.98
N ILE A 90 -16.55 11.14 -10.05
CA ILE A 90 -16.52 11.91 -11.30
C ILE A 90 -17.92 11.97 -11.91
N LYS A 91 -18.62 10.84 -11.97
CA LYS A 91 -19.98 10.76 -12.52
C LYS A 91 -20.97 11.64 -11.75
N GLU A 92 -20.90 11.62 -10.43
CA GLU A 92 -21.88 12.29 -9.56
C GLU A 92 -21.56 13.76 -9.30
N ARG A 93 -20.27 14.12 -9.18
CA ARG A 93 -19.84 15.43 -8.67
C ARG A 93 -18.82 16.14 -9.55
N GLY A 94 -18.40 15.51 -10.64
CA GLY A 94 -17.47 16.09 -11.62
C GLY A 94 -16.00 16.04 -11.22
N VAL A 95 -15.13 16.22 -12.20
CA VAL A 95 -13.67 15.98 -12.10
C VAL A 95 -12.97 16.86 -11.06
N ARG A 96 -13.50 18.05 -10.77
CA ARG A 96 -12.91 19.01 -9.82
C ARG A 96 -12.86 18.49 -8.38
N ARG A 97 -13.62 17.43 -8.07
CA ARG A 97 -13.66 16.81 -6.74
C ARG A 97 -12.59 15.73 -6.55
N VAL A 98 -11.92 15.32 -7.62
CA VAL A 98 -10.91 14.26 -7.55
C VAL A 98 -9.69 14.75 -6.78
N SER A 99 -9.24 13.93 -5.82
CA SER A 99 -8.04 14.21 -5.03
C SER A 99 -6.79 14.21 -5.93
N PRO A 100 -5.84 15.14 -5.76
CA PRO A 100 -4.55 15.06 -6.44
C PRO A 100 -3.74 13.82 -6.04
N PHE A 101 -4.08 13.18 -4.92
CA PHE A 101 -3.45 11.95 -4.46
C PHE A 101 -4.09 10.68 -5.01
N PHE A 102 -5.16 10.77 -5.81
CA PHE A 102 -5.82 9.59 -6.38
C PHE A 102 -4.85 8.72 -7.18
N ILE A 103 -4.14 9.30 -8.15
CA ILE A 103 -3.22 8.53 -8.99
C ILE A 103 -2.07 7.95 -8.15
N PRO A 104 -1.35 8.73 -7.33
CA PRO A 104 -0.34 8.16 -6.42
C PRO A 104 -0.89 7.07 -5.50
N GLY A 105 -2.11 7.22 -4.98
CA GLY A 105 -2.71 6.28 -4.04
C GLY A 105 -3.14 4.95 -4.66
N ALA A 106 -3.23 4.86 -6.00
CA ALA A 106 -3.79 3.69 -6.69
C ALA A 106 -2.78 2.89 -7.52
N LEU A 107 -1.64 3.47 -7.91
CA LEU A 107 -0.68 2.77 -8.78
C LEU A 107 0.09 1.68 -8.02
N ILE A 108 0.18 0.50 -8.63
CA ILE A 108 0.78 -0.70 -8.05
C ILE A 108 2.23 -0.50 -7.58
N ASN A 109 2.98 0.36 -8.24
CA ASN A 109 4.40 0.56 -8.00
C ASN A 109 4.68 1.42 -6.77
N LEU A 110 3.65 2.01 -6.16
CA LEU A 110 3.85 2.83 -4.96
C LEU A 110 4.20 2.02 -3.72
N ILE A 111 3.96 0.70 -3.67
CA ILE A 111 4.56 -0.09 -2.60
C ILE A 111 6.09 0.01 -2.68
N SER A 112 6.68 -0.34 -3.83
CA SER A 112 8.13 -0.24 -4.03
C SER A 112 8.66 1.18 -3.86
N GLY A 113 7.93 2.17 -4.39
CA GLY A 113 8.26 3.59 -4.25
C GLY A 113 8.35 4.04 -2.79
N GLN A 114 7.32 3.72 -2.00
CA GLN A 114 7.23 4.11 -0.59
C GLN A 114 8.28 3.40 0.27
N VAL A 115 8.54 2.11 0.03
CA VAL A 115 9.62 1.37 0.72
C VAL A 115 10.98 1.97 0.40
N SER A 116 11.26 2.26 -0.87
CA SER A 116 12.50 2.91 -1.30
C SER A 116 12.69 4.27 -0.62
N ILE A 117 11.64 5.08 -0.52
CA ILE A 117 11.67 6.37 0.18
C ILE A 117 11.90 6.20 1.68
N ARG A 118 11.15 5.31 2.34
CA ARG A 118 11.22 5.09 3.79
C ARG A 118 12.60 4.66 4.27
N TYR A 119 13.23 3.74 3.54
CA TYR A 119 14.52 3.17 3.92
C TYR A 119 15.73 3.81 3.22
N GLY A 120 15.48 4.69 2.25
CA GLY A 120 16.53 5.31 1.45
C GLY A 120 17.26 4.33 0.52
N PHE A 121 16.60 3.24 0.12
CA PHE A 121 17.13 2.28 -0.85
C PHE A 121 17.16 2.91 -2.25
N LYS A 122 18.33 2.92 -2.88
CA LYS A 122 18.65 3.67 -4.10
C LYS A 122 19.05 2.77 -5.28
N GLY A 123 19.05 1.46 -5.09
CA GLY A 123 19.22 0.49 -6.17
C GLY A 123 17.98 0.42 -7.09
N PRO A 124 17.88 -0.63 -7.91
CA PRO A 124 16.75 -0.80 -8.83
C PRO A 124 15.40 -0.74 -8.10
N ASN A 125 14.48 0.11 -8.56
CA ASN A 125 13.11 0.21 -8.06
C ASN A 125 12.14 -0.22 -9.14
N HIS A 126 11.41 -1.30 -8.90
CA HIS A 126 10.53 -1.93 -9.88
C HIS A 126 9.23 -2.45 -9.25
N ALA A 127 8.22 -2.67 -10.08
CA ALA A 127 6.98 -3.32 -9.67
C ALA A 127 6.48 -4.15 -10.85
N VAL A 128 6.29 -5.44 -10.63
CA VAL A 128 5.82 -6.38 -11.65
C VAL A 128 4.32 -6.61 -11.50
N VAL A 129 3.63 -6.71 -12.63
CA VAL A 129 2.26 -7.19 -12.75
C VAL A 129 2.16 -7.94 -14.07
N THR A 130 1.41 -9.04 -14.08
CA THR A 130 1.28 -9.96 -15.22
C THR A 130 -0.14 -9.98 -15.74
#